data_AF-A0A173UVZ3-F1
#
_entry.id   AF-A0A173UVZ3-F1
#
_cell.length_a   1.000
_cell.length_b   1.000
_cell.length_c   1.000
_cell.angle_alpha   90.00
_cell.angle_beta   90.00
_cell.angle_gamma   90.00
#
_symmetry.space_group_name_H-M   'P 1'
#
loop_
_entity.id
_entity.type
_entity.pdbx_description
1 polymer ?
#
loop_
_entity_poly.entity_id
_entity_poly.type
_entity_poly.pdbx_seq_one_letter_code
_entity_poly.pdbx_strand_id
1 'polypeptide(L)'
;MNIKNSNILRSWNMERIEYQRRYSKLHKDSVKNPEDRYILGQIHELKYILVSFFGLTEDELEEIQKDGFAVRDIEHPDKLI
;
A
#
# COMPACT_ATOMS: atom_id res chain seq x y z
N MET A 1 -18.27 18.71 13.34
CA MET A 1 -17.60 17.64 12.59
C MET A 1 -18.49 16.40 12.60
N ASN A 2 -18.81 15.85 11.43
CA ASN A 2 -19.74 14.73 11.28
C ASN A 2 -19.00 13.40 11.55
N ILE A 3 -19.16 12.86 12.76
CA ILE A 3 -18.39 11.73 13.32
C ILE A 3 -18.47 10.46 12.44
N LYS A 4 -19.52 10.31 11.63
CA LYS A 4 -19.70 9.13 10.76
C LYS A 4 -18.73 9.07 9.56
N ASN A 5 -18.29 10.22 9.04
CA ASN A 5 -17.33 10.25 7.92
C ASN A 5 -15.90 9.88 8.37
N SER A 6 -15.56 10.13 9.64
CA SER A 6 -14.24 9.83 10.20
C SER A 6 -13.97 8.32 10.28
N ASN A 7 -14.95 7.51 10.71
CA ASN A 7 -14.74 6.06 10.84
C ASN A 7 -14.51 5.36 9.49
N ILE A 8 -15.27 5.72 8.45
CA ILE A 8 -15.11 5.10 7.12
C ILE A 8 -13.77 5.49 6.51
N LEU A 9 -13.40 6.78 6.59
CA LEU A 9 -12.12 7.26 6.06
C LEU A 9 -10.94 6.61 6.78
N ARG A 10 -11.02 6.49 8.11
CA ARG A 10 -10.02 5.81 8.92
C ARG A 10 -9.90 4.33 8.56
N SER A 11 -11.02 3.61 8.43
CA SER A 11 -11.02 2.22 7.99
C SER A 11 -10.41 2.06 6.60
N TRP A 12 -10.73 2.97 5.67
CA TRP A 12 -10.17 2.99 4.32
C TRP A 12 -8.65 3.19 4.32
N ASN A 13 -8.17 4.15 5.12
CA ASN A 13 -6.73 4.41 5.28
C ASN A 13 -6.00 3.23 5.92
N MET A 14 -6.58 2.62 6.96
CA MET A 14 -6.00 1.42 7.59
C MET A 14 -5.90 0.25 6.61
N GLU A 15 -6.95 0.02 5.82
CA GLU A 15 -6.94 -1.03 4.79
C GLU A 15 -5.83 -0.75 3.77
N ARG A 16 -5.72 0.50 3.28
CA ARG A 16 -4.65 0.91 2.37
C ARG A 16 -3.26 0.59 2.92
N ILE A 17 -2.98 0.92 4.18
CA ILE A 17 -1.69 0.62 4.82
C ILE A 17 -1.40 -0.89 4.84
N GLU A 18 -2.40 -1.72 5.09
CA GLU A 18 -2.24 -3.18 5.06
C GLU A 18 -1.89 -3.68 3.65
N TYR A 19 -2.50 -3.12 2.60
CA TYR A 19 -2.12 -3.41 1.21
C TYR A 19 -0.69 -2.96 0.89
N GLN A 20 -0.27 -1.77 1.34
CA GLN A 20 1.10 -1.27 1.17
C GLN A 20 2.13 -2.23 1.79
N ARG A 21 1.88 -2.69 3.03
CA ARG A 21 2.74 -3.64 3.74
C ARG A 21 2.85 -4.98 3.03
N ARG A 22 1.73 -5.53 2.56
CA ARG A 22 1.70 -6.80 1.79
C ARG A 22 2.48 -6.66 0.49
N TYR A 23 2.28 -5.56 -0.23
CA TYR A 23 2.97 -5.26 -1.48
C TYR A 23 4.49 -5.19 -1.28
N SER A 24 4.95 -4.44 -0.27
CA SER A 24 6.37 -4.34 0.10
C SER A 24 6.98 -5.69 0.45
N LYS A 25 6.27 -6.50 1.26
CA LYS A 25 6.73 -7.83 1.66
C LYS A 25 6.91 -8.75 0.45
N LEU A 26 5.90 -8.82 -0.42
CA LEU A 26 5.96 -9.67 -1.62
C LEU A 26 7.05 -9.22 -2.58
N HIS A 27 7.27 -7.92 -2.74
CA HIS A 27 8.42 -7.41 -3.51
C HIS A 27 9.77 -7.85 -2.91
N LYS A 28 9.92 -7.82 -1.58
CA LYS A 28 11.15 -8.30 -0.92
C LYS A 28 11.33 -9.81 -1.07
N ASP A 29 10.23 -10.57 -1.13
CA ASP A 29 10.27 -12.01 -1.34
C ASP A 29 10.53 -12.38 -2.82
N SER A 30 10.03 -11.60 -3.78
CA SER A 30 10.32 -11.81 -5.21
C SER A 30 11.79 -11.57 -5.54
N VAL A 31 12.48 -10.65 -4.85
CA VAL A 31 13.94 -10.48 -4.98
C VAL A 31 14.71 -11.75 -4.60
N LYS A 32 14.20 -12.54 -3.65
CA LYS A 32 14.83 -13.80 -3.23
C LYS A 32 14.51 -14.95 -4.19
N ASN A 33 13.35 -14.91 -4.86
CA ASN A 33 12.91 -15.93 -5.81
C ASN A 33 12.21 -15.28 -7.03
N PRO A 34 12.96 -14.77 -8.00
CA PRO A 34 12.42 -13.93 -9.08
C PRO A 34 11.55 -14.71 -10.08
N GLU A 35 11.70 -16.03 -10.17
CA GLU A 35 10.95 -16.89 -11.10
C GLU A 35 9.60 -17.36 -10.53
N ASP A 36 9.29 -17.02 -9.27
CA ASP A 36 8.02 -17.39 -8.65
C ASP A 36 6.88 -16.56 -9.24
N ARG A 37 6.25 -17.11 -10.29
CA ARG A 37 5.13 -16.47 -10.99
C ARG A 37 3.91 -16.25 -10.08
N TYR A 38 3.76 -17.02 -9.01
CA TYR A 38 2.65 -16.82 -8.08
C TYR A 38 2.87 -15.56 -7.24
N ILE A 39 4.10 -15.29 -6.82
CA ILE A 39 4.47 -14.03 -6.15
C ILE A 39 4.33 -12.85 -7.12
N LEU A 40 4.81 -13.00 -8.36
CA LEU A 40 4.70 -11.94 -9.38
C LEU A 40 3.24 -11.58 -9.70
N GLY A 41 2.36 -12.58 -9.80
CA GLY A 41 0.92 -12.37 -9.99
C GLY A 41 0.30 -11.54 -8.86
N GLN A 42 0.56 -11.91 -7.61
CA GLN A 42 0.06 -11.18 -6.44
C GLN A 42 0.60 -9.74 -6.37
N ILE A 43 1.86 -9.51 -6.75
CA ILE A 43 2.44 -8.17 -6.82
C ILE A 43 1.65 -7.30 -7.81
N HIS A 44 1.32 -7.83 -8.99
CA HIS A 44 0.54 -7.09 -9.99
C HIS A 44 -0.89 -6.79 -9.52
N GLU A 45 -1.54 -7.74 -8.85
CA GLU A 45 -2.88 -7.53 -8.27
C GLU A 45 -2.86 -6.43 -7.20
N LEU A 46 -1.89 -6.47 -6.28
CA LEU A 46 -1.75 -5.46 -5.24
C LEU A 46 -1.41 -4.09 -5.82
N LYS A 47 -0.53 -4.02 -6.84
CA LYS A 47 -0.25 -2.79 -7.57
C LYS A 47 -1.52 -2.20 -8.18
N TYR A 48 -2.33 -3.02 -8.86
CA TYR A 48 -3.60 -2.57 -9.42
C TYR A 48 -4.54 -2.01 -8.35
N ILE A 49 -4.63 -2.65 -7.18
CA ILE A 49 -5.47 -2.20 -6.08
C ILE A 49 -4.99 -0.85 -5.52
N LEU A 50 -3.69 -0.74 -5.23
CA LEU A 50 -3.09 0.46 -4.65
C LEU A 50 -3.24 1.68 -5.56
N VAL A 51 -3.06 1.52 -6.88
CA VAL A 51 -3.24 2.61 -7.84
C VAL A 51 -4.72 2.91 -8.08
N SER A 52 -5.51 1.89 -8.42
CA SER A 52 -6.87 2.11 -8.96
C SER A 52 -7.91 2.43 -7.89
N PHE A 53 -7.77 1.87 -6.68
CA PHE A 53 -8.74 2.09 -5.60
C PHE A 53 -8.23 3.09 -4.57
N PHE A 54 -6.94 3.05 -4.25
CA PHE A 54 -6.36 3.93 -3.23
C PHE A 54 -5.66 5.18 -3.79
N GLY A 55 -5.56 5.29 -5.12
CA GLY A 55 -5.03 6.48 -5.78
C GLY A 55 -3.56 6.73 -5.51
N LEU A 56 -2.77 5.68 -5.26
CA LEU A 56 -1.32 5.83 -5.15
C LEU A 56 -0.69 6.06 -6.52
N THR A 57 0.37 6.87 -6.55
CA THR A 57 1.20 7.04 -7.75
C THR A 57 2.23 5.92 -7.85
N GLU A 58 2.83 5.77 -9.03
CA GLU A 58 3.95 4.82 -9.23
C GLU A 58 5.15 5.19 -8.35
N ASP A 59 5.46 6.49 -8.19
CA ASP A 59 6.54 6.95 -7.31
C ASP A 59 6.30 6.53 -5.86
N GLU A 60 5.06 6.66 -5.36
CA GLU A 60 4.68 6.20 -4.02
C GLU A 60 4.83 4.68 -3.88
N LEU A 61 4.56 3.90 -4.94
CA LEU A 61 4.81 2.45 -4.93
C LEU A 61 6.30 2.12 -4.82
N GLU A 62 7.17 2.87 -5.49
CA GLU A 62 8.63 2.68 -5.37
C GLU A 62 9.14 2.96 -3.95
N GLU A 63 8.57 3.95 -3.26
CA GLU A 63 8.83 4.21 -1.84
C GLU A 63 8.39 3.02 -0.97
N ILE A 64 7.18 2.53 -1.20
CA ILE A 64 6.62 1.40 -0.44
C ILE A 64 7.45 0.12 -0.63
N GLN A 65 7.98 -0.13 -1.83
CA GLN A 65 8.85 -1.29 -2.07
C GLN A 65 10.06 -1.30 -1.12
N LYS A 66 10.59 -0.12 -0.79
CA LYS A 66 11.73 0.03 0.12
C LYS A 66 11.30 -0.14 1.57
N ASP A 67 10.36 0.69 2.02
CA ASP A 67 10.13 0.89 3.46
C ASP A 67 8.76 0.41 3.95
N GLY A 68 7.88 -0.01 3.04
CA GLY A 68 6.54 -0.49 3.36
C GLY A 68 5.49 0.60 3.49
N PHE A 69 5.89 1.87 3.36
CA PHE A 69 5.03 3.05 3.46
C PHE A 69 5.40 4.05 2.37
N ALA A 70 4.40 4.81 1.91
CA ALA A 70 4.63 6.01 1.12
C ALA A 70 5.11 7.14 2.05
N VAL A 71 5.95 8.04 1.56
CA VAL A 71 6.51 9.16 2.35
C VAL A 71 5.40 10.02 2.96
N ARG A 72 4.31 10.25 2.22
CA ARG A 72 3.15 11.01 2.72
C ARG A 72 2.52 10.42 3.99
N ASP A 73 2.63 9.10 4.19
CA ASP A 73 2.07 8.42 5.36
C ASP A 73 2.97 8.56 6.58
N ILE A 74 4.26 8.78 6.36
CA ILE A 74 5.27 9.04 7.38
C ILE A 74 5.22 10.51 7.81
N GLU A 75 5.07 11.42 6.84
CA GLU A 75 5.04 12.87 7.08
C GLU A 75 3.71 13.35 7.66
N HIS A 76 2.61 12.65 7.38
CA HIS A 76 1.27 13.02 7.80
C HIS A 76 0.49 11.87 8.44
N PRO A 77 0.99 11.29 9.55
CA PRO A 77 0.33 10.18 10.22
C PRO A 77 -1.03 10.57 10.82
N ASP A 78 -1.24 11.86 11.10
CA ASP A 78 -2.50 12.44 11.55
C ASP A 78 -3.61 12.37 10.49
N LYS A 79 -3.26 12.27 9.21
CA LYS A 79 -4.24 12.10 8.12
C LYS A 79 -4.72 10.65 7.97
N LEU A 80 -4.18 9.73 8.75
CA LEU A 80 -4.59 8.32 8.78
C LEU A 80 -5.77 8.05 9.73
N ILE A 81 -6.11 8.99 10.62
CA ILE A 81 -7.08 8.83 11.73
C ILE A 81 -8.37 9.65 11.56
#